data_AF-A0AAW6Y4T6-F1
#
_entry.id   AF-A0AAW6Y4T6-F1
#
_cell.length_a   1.000
_cell.length_b   1.000
_cell.length_c   1.000
_cell.angle_alpha   90.00
_cell.angle_beta   90.00
_cell.angle_gamma   90.00
#
_symmetry.space_group_name_H-M   'P 1'
#
loop_
_entity.id
_entity.type
_entity.pdbx_description
1 polymer ?
#
loop_
_entity_poly.entity_id
_entity_poly.type
_entity_poly.pdbx_seq_one_letter_code
_entity_poly.pdbx_strand_id
1 'polypeptide(L)' 'MTYSVKNKWKAGGLSLGWTAVPTVLFFIQNEKKLTSVAFNTLLNLIVHWWSLQEWPHPSMESLAIRMGVSVRTVQRAIND' A
#
# COMPACT_ATOMS: atom_id res chain seq x y z
N MET A 1 2.42 13.92 -25.69
CA MET A 1 3.59 13.06 -25.36
C MET A 1 3.18 12.16 -24.21
N THR A 2 3.02 10.86 -24.45
CA THR A 2 2.62 9.92 -23.39
C THR A 2 3.85 9.57 -22.57
N TYR A 3 3.94 10.07 -21.34
CA TYR A 3 5.05 9.73 -20.44
C TYR A 3 4.91 8.27 -20.00
N SER A 4 5.98 7.48 -20.13
CA SER A 4 6.02 6.14 -19.56
C SER A 4 6.34 6.21 -18.06
N VAL A 5 5.84 5.25 -17.28
CA VAL A 5 6.20 5.08 -15.87
C VAL A 5 7.73 5.01 -15.68
N LYS A 6 8.43 4.35 -16.62
CA LYS A 6 9.90 4.28 -16.64
C LYS A 6 10.57 5.64 -16.83
N ASN A 7 10.03 6.50 -17.68
CA ASN A 7 10.57 7.85 -17.86
C ASN A 7 10.40 8.70 -16.60
N LYS A 8 9.28 8.51 -15.88
CA LYS A 8 8.99 9.23 -14.64
C LYS A 8 9.90 8.81 -13.48
N TRP A 9 10.08 7.50 -13.27
CA TRP A 9 10.74 6.96 -12.07
C TRP A 9 12.16 6.45 -12.27
N LYS A 10 12.64 6.42 -13.53
CA LYS A 10 13.93 5.85 -13.94
C LYS A 10 14.06 4.37 -13.52
N ALA A 11 15.20 3.76 -13.84
CA ALA A 11 15.42 2.34 -13.54
C ALA A 11 15.45 2.05 -12.02
N GLY A 12 16.08 2.93 -11.23
CA GLY A 12 16.20 2.74 -9.78
C GLY A 12 14.85 2.76 -9.05
N GLY A 13 13.92 3.62 -9.46
CA GLY A 13 12.59 3.71 -8.84
C GLY A 13 11.65 2.54 -9.18
N LEU A 14 12.03 1.69 -10.13
CA LEU A 14 11.26 0.51 -10.56
C LEU A 14 12.02 -0.79 -10.32
N SER A 15 13.13 -0.76 -9.58
CA SER A 15 13.98 -1.93 -9.33
C SER A 15 13.25 -3.09 -8.65
N LEU A 16 12.18 -2.79 -7.89
CA LEU A 16 11.31 -3.75 -7.23
C LEU A 16 9.92 -3.85 -7.88
N GLY A 17 9.77 -3.35 -9.11
CA GLY A 17 8.48 -3.27 -9.80
C GLY A 17 7.63 -2.08 -9.36
N TRP A 18 6.34 -2.12 -9.70
CA TRP A 18 5.36 -1.11 -9.32
C TRP A 18 3.97 -1.74 -9.20
N THR A 19 3.11 -1.13 -8.39
CA THR A 19 1.71 -1.54 -8.21
C THR A 19 0.80 -0.37 -8.56
N ALA A 20 -0.22 -0.64 -9.38
CA ALA A 20 -1.25 0.34 -9.67
C ALA A 20 -2.15 0.52 -8.43
N VAL A 21 -2.37 1.76 -8.01
CA VAL A 21 -3.28 2.08 -6.91
C VAL A 21 -4.42 2.94 -7.46
N PRO A 22 -5.70 2.53 -7.28
CA PRO A 22 -6.83 3.34 -7.70
C PRO A 22 -6.80 4.74 -7.06
N THR A 23 -6.81 5.78 -7.88
CA THR A 23 -6.72 7.17 -7.40
C THR A 23 -7.90 7.55 -6.51
N VAL A 24 -9.07 6.92 -6.71
CA VAL A 24 -10.25 7.11 -5.86
C VAL A 24 -9.94 6.88 -4.39
N LEU A 25 -9.07 5.91 -4.06
CA LEU A 25 -8.69 5.60 -2.68
C LEU A 25 -8.01 6.78 -1.99
N PHE A 26 -7.36 7.69 -2.74
CA PHE A 26 -6.75 8.90 -2.18
C PHE A 26 -7.77 10.00 -1.89
N PHE A 27 -8.78 10.13 -2.74
CA PHE A 27 -9.77 11.20 -2.61
C PHE A 27 -10.84 10.89 -1.56
N ILE A 28 -11.16 9.61 -1.33
CA ILE A 28 -12.23 9.21 -0.41
C ILE A 28 -11.73 8.81 0.99
N GLN A 29 -10.44 9.00 1.32
CA GLN A 29 -9.88 8.52 2.59
C GLN A 29 -10.64 9.07 3.80
N ASN A 30 -10.92 10.37 3.83
CA ASN A 30 -11.65 11.00 4.91
C ASN A 30 -13.12 10.54 4.97
N GLU A 31 -13.76 10.38 3.81
CA GLU A 31 -15.13 9.83 3.71
C GLU A 31 -15.20 8.42 4.30
N LYS A 32 -14.18 7.59 4.01
CA LYS A 32 -14.03 6.23 4.55
C LYS A 32 -13.40 6.19 5.94
N LYS A 33 -13.16 7.35 6.57
CA LYS A 33 -12.54 7.48 7.89
C LYS A 33 -11.20 6.73 8.02
N LEU A 34 -10.48 6.59 6.92
CA LEU A 34 -9.18 5.95 6.88
C LEU A 34 -8.15 6.89 7.51
N THR A 35 -7.55 6.46 8.62
CA THR A 35 -6.39 7.14 9.19
C THR A 35 -5.19 7.00 8.23
N SER A 36 -4.20 7.88 8.36
CA SER A 36 -2.96 7.77 7.56
C SER A 36 -2.28 6.41 7.76
N VAL A 37 -2.39 5.82 8.95
CA VAL A 37 -1.89 4.48 9.25
C VAL A 37 -2.68 3.43 8.49
N ALA A 38 -4.01 3.43 8.59
CA ALA A 38 -4.89 2.48 7.89
C ALA A 38 -4.70 2.56 6.37
N PHE A 39 -4.58 3.77 5.84
CA PHE A 39 -4.31 3.96 4.41
C PHE A 39 -2.95 3.40 4.00
N ASN A 40 -1.88 3.66 4.78
CA ASN A 40 -0.55 3.10 4.49
C ASN A 40 -0.54 1.56 4.62
N THR A 41 -1.24 1.00 5.61
CA THR A 41 -1.43 -0.46 5.74
C THR A 41 -2.13 -1.03 4.51
N LEU A 42 -3.22 -0.40 4.04
CA LEU A 42 -3.93 -0.80 2.83
C LEU A 42 -3.03 -0.78 1.59
N LEU A 43 -2.20 0.25 1.41
CA LEU A 43 -1.25 0.31 0.28
C LEU A 43 -0.27 -0.87 0.31
N ASN A 44 0.21 -1.25 1.50
CA ASN A 44 1.08 -2.40 1.62
C ASN A 44 0.37 -3.71 1.31
N LEU A 45 -0.89 -3.88 1.73
CA LEU A 45 -1.70 -5.04 1.35
C LEU A 45 -1.88 -5.13 -0.17
N ILE A 46 -2.17 -3.99 -0.83
CA ILE A 46 -2.32 -3.91 -2.30
C ILE A 46 -1.03 -4.35 -3.01
N VAL A 47 0.16 -3.98 -2.50
CA VAL A 47 1.44 -4.43 -3.06
C VAL A 47 1.61 -5.96 -3.02
N HIS A 48 0.95 -6.64 -2.07
CA HIS A 48 1.02 -8.09 -1.91
C HIS A 48 -0.17 -8.83 -2.57
N TRP A 49 -1.12 -8.13 -3.19
CA TRP A 49 -2.33 -8.73 -3.76
C TRP A 49 -2.15 -9.01 -5.25
N TRP A 50 -1.56 -10.17 -5.59
CA TRP A 50 -1.16 -10.51 -6.96
C TRP A 50 -2.18 -11.36 -7.72
N SER A 51 -3.11 -11.98 -6.99
CA SER A 51 -4.16 -12.84 -7.54
C SER A 51 -5.50 -12.39 -6.99
N LEU A 52 -6.49 -12.20 -7.86
CA LEU A 52 -7.84 -11.81 -7.44
C LEU A 52 -8.53 -12.89 -6.58
N GLN A 53 -8.08 -14.14 -6.70
CA GLN A 53 -8.64 -15.28 -5.98
C GLN A 53 -7.99 -15.50 -4.61
N GLU A 54 -6.87 -14.82 -4.32
CA GLU A 54 -6.09 -15.04 -3.10
C GLU A 54 -5.92 -13.73 -2.34
N TRP A 55 -6.34 -13.72 -1.09
CA TRP A 55 -6.12 -12.56 -0.22
C TRP A 55 -4.63 -12.38 0.08
N PRO A 56 -4.14 -11.14 0.18
CA PRO A 56 -2.76 -10.90 0.59
C PRO A 56 -2.56 -11.27 2.06
N HIS A 57 -1.51 -12.03 2.36
CA HIS A 57 -1.17 -12.45 3.73
C HIS A 57 0.25 -12.03 4.18
N PRO A 58 0.64 -10.74 4.08
CA PRO A 58 1.91 -10.29 4.61
C PRO A 58 1.92 -10.34 6.14
N SER A 59 3.08 -10.60 6.75
CA SER A 59 3.18 -10.58 8.21
C SER A 59 3.03 -9.15 8.76
N MET A 60 2.29 -9.01 9.86
CA MET A 60 2.10 -7.71 10.52
C MET A 60 3.43 -7.10 10.98
N GLU A 61 4.40 -7.94 11.35
CA GLU A 61 5.76 -7.55 11.70
C GLU A 61 6.48 -6.91 10.51
N SER A 62 6.39 -7.51 9.32
CA SER A 62 7.01 -6.96 8.11
C SER A 62 6.40 -5.61 7.73
N LEU A 63 5.08 -5.50 7.86
CA LEU A 63 4.37 -4.24 7.64
C LEU A 63 4.82 -3.17 8.63
N ALA A 64 4.89 -3.51 9.92
CA ALA A 64 5.29 -2.60 10.98
C ALA A 64 6.73 -2.07 10.77
N ILE A 65 7.68 -2.95 10.44
CA ILE A 65 9.07 -2.59 10.12
C ILE A 65 9.11 -1.63 8.92
N ARG A 66 8.41 -1.95 7.83
CA ARG A 66 8.40 -1.10 6.62
C ARG A 66 7.75 0.26 6.86
N MET A 67 6.70 0.30 7.69
CA MET A 67 5.95 1.51 8.02
C MET A 67 6.60 2.35 9.14
N GLY A 68 7.59 1.80 9.87
CA GLY A 68 8.22 2.47 11.01
C GLY A 68 7.29 2.65 12.22
N VAL A 69 6.37 1.71 12.44
CA VAL A 69 5.38 1.75 13.55
C VAL A 69 5.41 0.46 14.37
N SER A 70 4.69 0.40 15.48
CA SER A 70 4.55 -0.85 16.25
C SER A 70 3.60 -1.85 15.58
N VAL A 71 3.81 -3.15 15.80
CA VAL A 71 2.90 -4.22 15.33
C VAL A 71 1.46 -3.97 15.78
N ARG A 72 1.27 -3.49 17.02
CA ARG A 72 -0.06 -3.11 17.55
C ARG A 72 -0.73 -2.00 16.74
N THR A 73 0.04 -1.08 16.18
CA THR A 73 -0.47 0.01 15.33
C THR A 73 -1.00 -0.54 14.01
N VAL A 74 -0.29 -1.49 13.40
CA VAL A 74 -0.75 -2.20 12.18
C VAL A 74 -1.97 -3.05 12.49
N GLN A 75 -1.98 -3.79 13.60
CA GLN A 75 -3.10 -4.62 14.00
C GLN A 75 -4.37 -3.80 14.22
N ARG A 76 -4.27 -2.65 14.91
CA ARG A 76 -5.38 -1.71 15.07
C ARG A 76 -5.87 -1.20 13.73
N ALA A 77 -4.96 -0.85 12.81
CA ALA A 77 -5.31 -0.37 11.48
C ALA A 77 -6.03 -1.40 10.58
N ILE A 78 -5.87 -2.70 10.86
CA ILE A 78 -6.58 -3.79 10.17
C ILE A 78 -7.95 -4.07 10.81
N ASN A 79 -8.06 -3.89 12.13
CA ASN A 79 -9.22 -4.29 12.92
C ASN A 79 -10.24 -3.17 13.18
N ASP A 80 -9.83 -1.91 13.09
CA ASP A 80 -10.68 -0.72 13.23
C ASP A 80 -11.43 -0.41 11.92
#